data_AF-Q8G9K8-F1
#
_entry.id   AF-Q8G9K8-F1
#
_cell.length_a   1.000
_cell.length_b   1.000
_cell.length_c   1.000
_cell.angle_alpha   90.00
_cell.angle_beta   90.00
_cell.angle_gamma   90.00
#
_symmetry.space_group_name_H-M   'P 1'
#
loop_
_entity.id
_entity.type
_entity.pdbx_description
1 polymer ?
#
loop_
_entity_poly.entity_id
_entity_poly.type
_entity_poly.pdbx_seq_one_letter_code
_entity_poly.pdbx_strand_id
1 'polypeptide(L)'
;MKKGIKCLTIMTSVMLGLSACSLISQPSNQENSLTLTGQKRQKAIAKVGQHYYFQQLSKPEQENYLSLHDSLSQFREVISLAPTSKESLIKTVDAFMMDNPEFYWITSADYRFELSDQNAFVTFPLPKDVKKTYQTLQTIGDSIIAKMPVENDYERVKYFYEVIIQDTDYNKAAFEAYQSGDQTRISSNQDI
;
A
#
# COMPACT_ATOMS: atom_id res chain seq x y z
N MET A 1 5.02 -40.76 -76.93
CA MET A 1 5.92 -41.37 -75.91
C MET A 1 5.14 -41.41 -74.60
N LYS A 2 4.37 -42.47 -74.28
CA LYS A 2 4.67 -43.72 -73.54
C LYS A 2 5.11 -43.57 -72.06
N LYS A 3 4.26 -44.15 -71.19
CA LYS A 3 4.45 -44.72 -69.81
C LYS A 3 4.58 -43.69 -68.66
N GLY A 4 3.98 -43.84 -67.47
CA GLY A 4 3.17 -44.89 -66.84
C GLY A 4 3.60 -45.14 -65.36
N ILE A 5 2.66 -45.50 -64.48
CA ILE A 5 2.80 -46.28 -63.19
C ILE A 5 3.05 -45.43 -61.91
N LYS A 6 2.08 -45.25 -60.97
CA LYS A 6 1.52 -46.04 -59.80
C LYS A 6 2.31 -45.96 -58.46
N CYS A 7 1.60 -45.60 -57.38
CA CYS A 7 1.58 -46.22 -56.01
C CYS A 7 0.73 -45.31 -55.08
N LEU A 8 -0.51 -45.62 -54.68
CA LEU A 8 -0.99 -46.60 -53.69
C LEU A 8 -0.35 -46.46 -52.29
N THR A 9 -1.05 -45.80 -51.35
CA THR A 9 -1.41 -46.44 -50.07
C THR A 9 -2.65 -45.79 -49.44
N ILE A 10 -3.52 -46.68 -48.97
CA ILE A 10 -4.77 -46.51 -48.22
C ILE A 10 -4.42 -46.49 -46.73
N MET A 11 -5.04 -45.63 -45.89
CA MET A 11 -5.53 -46.05 -44.56
C MET A 11 -6.38 -44.98 -43.85
N THR A 12 -7.70 -45.25 -43.80
CA THR A 12 -8.61 -45.21 -42.63
C THR A 12 -8.47 -44.16 -41.50
N SER A 13 -9.56 -43.44 -41.26
CA SER A 13 -10.37 -43.41 -40.00
C SER A 13 -11.06 -42.04 -39.91
N VAL A 14 -12.36 -41.91 -40.19
CA VAL A 14 -13.49 -42.28 -39.32
C VAL A 14 -13.29 -41.76 -37.89
N MET A 15 -13.86 -40.61 -37.57
CA MET A 15 -14.99 -40.49 -36.63
C MET A 15 -15.22 -39.03 -36.21
N LEU A 16 -16.41 -38.56 -36.56
CA LEU A 16 -17.32 -37.70 -35.77
C LEU A 16 -16.78 -37.23 -34.40
N GLY A 17 -16.41 -35.95 -34.32
CA GLY A 17 -16.36 -35.22 -33.06
C GLY A 17 -17.67 -34.49 -32.83
N LEU A 18 -18.62 -35.16 -32.18
CA LEU A 18 -19.81 -34.54 -31.61
C LEU A 18 -19.40 -33.48 -30.58
N SER A 19 -19.85 -32.25 -30.79
CA SER A 19 -19.91 -31.24 -29.72
C SER A 19 -20.98 -31.65 -28.71
N ALA A 20 -20.59 -31.87 -27.45
CA ALA A 20 -21.32 -31.43 -26.26
C ALA A 20 -20.64 -31.89 -24.96
N CYS A 21 -20.41 -30.91 -24.08
CA CYS A 21 -20.40 -30.98 -22.63
C CYS A 21 -19.24 -31.69 -21.91
N SER A 22 -18.36 -30.86 -21.36
CA SER A 22 -18.31 -30.75 -19.90
C SER A 22 -18.07 -29.29 -19.48
N LEU A 23 -19.14 -28.65 -19.00
CA LEU A 23 -19.03 -27.59 -18.01
C LEU A 23 -18.30 -28.18 -16.80
N ILE A 24 -16.98 -28.02 -16.76
CA ILE A 24 -16.27 -27.94 -15.49
C ILE A 24 -16.34 -26.47 -15.15
N SER A 25 -17.36 -26.10 -14.39
CA SER A 25 -17.30 -24.91 -13.54
C SER A 25 -16.09 -25.10 -12.63
N GLN A 26 -14.95 -24.53 -13.02
CA GLN A 26 -13.81 -24.40 -12.13
C GLN A 26 -14.30 -23.66 -10.89
N PRO A 27 -14.03 -24.17 -9.68
CA PRO A 27 -14.23 -23.38 -8.48
C PRO A 27 -13.41 -22.10 -8.65
N SER A 28 -14.03 -20.96 -8.34
CA SER A 28 -13.36 -19.67 -8.28
C SER A 28 -12.07 -19.83 -7.48
N ASN A 29 -10.93 -19.77 -8.16
CA ASN A 29 -9.63 -19.61 -7.52
C ASN A 29 -9.70 -18.32 -6.69
N GLN A 30 -9.91 -18.46 -5.39
CA GLN A 30 -9.45 -17.43 -4.48
C GLN A 30 -7.92 -17.39 -4.67
N GLU A 31 -7.43 -16.34 -5.33
CA GLU A 31 -6.01 -16.02 -5.37
C GLU A 31 -5.53 -15.75 -3.93
N ASN A 32 -5.26 -16.81 -3.17
CA ASN A 32 -4.43 -16.75 -1.96
C ASN A 32 -2.95 -16.75 -2.37
N SER A 33 -2.56 -15.88 -3.32
CA SER A 33 -1.13 -15.61 -3.48
C SER A 33 -0.73 -14.64 -2.37
N LEU A 34 0.08 -15.12 -1.43
CA LEU A 34 0.65 -14.34 -0.32
C LEU A 34 1.44 -13.10 -0.79
N THR A 35 1.75 -13.04 -2.08
CA THR A 35 2.44 -11.94 -2.74
C THR A 35 1.58 -11.40 -3.88
N LEU A 36 1.65 -10.09 -4.11
CA LEU A 36 1.03 -9.47 -5.27
C LEU A 36 1.70 -9.96 -6.55
N THR A 37 0.92 -10.18 -7.61
CA THR A 37 1.44 -10.58 -8.91
C THR A 37 0.85 -9.73 -10.04
N GLY A 38 1.46 -9.83 -11.22
CA GLY A 38 0.99 -9.14 -12.43
C GLY A 38 0.76 -7.64 -12.24
N GLN A 39 -0.28 -7.12 -12.89
CA GLN A 39 -0.55 -5.68 -12.99
C GLN A 39 -0.67 -4.99 -11.62
N LYS A 40 -1.25 -5.66 -10.62
CA LYS A 40 -1.37 -5.10 -9.26
C LYS A 40 0.01 -4.82 -8.66
N ARG A 41 0.94 -5.78 -8.79
CA ARG A 41 2.33 -5.61 -8.33
C ARG A 41 3.03 -4.46 -9.07
N GLN A 42 2.90 -4.38 -10.40
CA GLN A 42 3.50 -3.28 -11.16
C GLN A 42 2.96 -1.92 -10.72
N LYS A 43 1.64 -1.80 -10.48
CA LYS A 43 1.03 -0.56 -10.00
C LYS A 43 1.52 -0.17 -8.61
N ALA A 44 1.63 -1.13 -7.69
CA ALA A 44 2.17 -0.89 -6.35
C ALA A 44 3.63 -0.42 -6.42
N ILE A 45 4.48 -1.09 -7.21
CA ILE A 45 5.89 -0.68 -7.40
C ILE A 45 6.00 0.72 -8.03
N ALA A 46 5.17 1.05 -9.01
CA ALA A 46 5.19 2.37 -9.62
C ALA A 46 4.84 3.49 -8.60
N LYS A 47 4.04 3.16 -7.58
CA LYS A 47 3.64 4.08 -6.51
C LYS A 47 4.73 4.22 -5.44
N VAL A 48 5.33 3.12 -4.98
CA VAL A 48 6.19 3.10 -3.78
C VAL A 48 7.68 2.86 -4.06
N GLY A 49 8.06 2.53 -5.30
CA GLY A 49 9.42 2.09 -5.62
C GLY A 49 10.53 3.13 -5.38
N GLN A 50 10.15 4.40 -5.23
CA GLN A 50 11.06 5.50 -4.89
C GLN A 50 11.03 5.90 -3.41
N HIS A 51 10.24 5.20 -2.59
CA HIS A 51 10.19 5.48 -1.16
C HIS A 51 11.49 5.05 -0.48
N TYR A 52 11.94 5.85 0.49
CA TYR A 52 13.27 5.73 1.08
C TYR A 52 13.42 4.44 1.90
N TYR A 53 12.45 4.11 2.77
CA TYR A 53 12.54 2.91 3.59
C TYR A 53 12.25 1.65 2.79
N PHE A 54 11.36 1.70 1.78
CA PHE A 54 11.15 0.61 0.83
C PHE A 54 12.44 0.15 0.14
N GLN A 55 13.30 1.08 -0.26
CA GLN A 55 14.57 0.75 -0.93
C GLN A 55 15.59 0.07 -0.02
N GLN A 56 15.42 0.18 1.31
CA GLN A 56 16.28 -0.45 2.31
C GLN A 56 15.82 -1.86 2.71
N LEU A 57 14.65 -2.29 2.23
CA LEU A 57 14.10 -3.62 2.49
C LEU A 57 14.72 -4.67 1.56
N SER A 58 14.86 -5.89 2.09
CA SER A 58 15.18 -7.05 1.25
C SER A 58 14.03 -7.38 0.30
N LYS A 59 14.27 -8.15 -0.77
CA LYS A 59 13.21 -8.50 -1.74
C LYS A 59 11.97 -9.14 -1.07
N PRO A 60 12.08 -10.10 -0.14
CA PRO A 60 10.91 -10.65 0.55
C PRO A 60 10.14 -9.60 1.37
N GLU A 61 10.86 -8.71 2.06
CA GLU A 61 10.25 -7.61 2.83
C GLU A 61 9.54 -6.61 1.90
N GLN A 62 10.11 -6.32 0.74
CA GLN A 62 9.48 -5.49 -0.28
C GLN A 62 8.15 -6.10 -0.77
N GLU A 63 8.05 -7.41 -0.97
CA GLU A 63 6.77 -8.02 -1.38
C GLU A 63 5.69 -7.86 -0.30
N ASN A 64 6.06 -8.02 0.97
CA ASN A 64 5.16 -7.77 2.10
C ASN A 64 4.75 -6.29 2.18
N TYR A 65 5.68 -5.36 1.94
CA TYR A 65 5.39 -3.93 1.85
C TYR A 65 4.36 -3.64 0.74
N LEU A 66 4.52 -4.24 -0.44
CA LEU A 66 3.56 -4.05 -1.54
C LEU A 66 2.17 -4.58 -1.15
N SER A 67 2.09 -5.74 -0.48
CA SER A 67 0.84 -6.29 0.05
C SER A 67 0.17 -5.38 1.09
N LEU A 68 0.95 -4.73 1.95
CA LEU A 68 0.46 -3.68 2.86
C LEU A 68 -0.15 -2.52 2.07
N HIS A 69 0.58 -1.98 1.09
CA HIS A 69 0.11 -0.86 0.28
C HIS A 69 -1.21 -1.16 -0.43
N ASP A 70 -1.32 -2.31 -1.12
CA ASP A 70 -2.55 -2.70 -1.83
C ASP A 70 -3.73 -2.84 -0.87
N SER A 71 -3.52 -3.47 0.29
CA SER A 71 -4.57 -3.73 1.27
C SER A 71 -5.04 -2.48 1.98
N LEU A 72 -4.12 -1.63 2.42
CA LEU A 72 -4.44 -0.39 3.13
C LEU A 72 -5.06 0.66 2.20
N SER A 73 -4.67 0.69 0.92
CA SER A 73 -5.34 1.49 -0.12
C SER A 73 -6.83 1.13 -0.30
N GLN A 74 -7.22 -0.06 0.14
CA GLN A 74 -8.60 -0.55 0.10
C GLN A 74 -9.28 -0.53 1.47
N PHE A 75 -8.64 0.07 2.49
CA PHE A 75 -9.11 0.05 3.87
C PHE A 75 -9.38 -1.37 4.39
N ARG A 76 -8.51 -2.34 4.06
CA ARG A 76 -8.56 -3.67 4.68
C ARG A 76 -7.89 -3.62 6.05
N GLU A 77 -8.61 -4.08 7.06
CA GLU A 77 -8.13 -4.17 8.45
C GLU A 77 -7.14 -5.32 8.65
N VAL A 78 -7.45 -6.51 8.13
CA VAL A 78 -6.61 -7.71 8.23
C VAL A 78 -5.86 -7.93 6.91
N ILE A 79 -4.54 -8.07 7.00
CA ILE A 79 -3.65 -8.18 5.84
C ILE A 79 -2.86 -9.48 5.94
N SER A 80 -2.94 -10.30 4.90
CA SER A 80 -2.10 -11.48 4.77
C SER A 80 -0.73 -11.09 4.21
N LEU A 81 0.32 -11.58 4.86
CA LEU A 81 1.71 -11.37 4.50
C LEU A 81 2.37 -12.73 4.24
N ALA A 82 3.42 -12.74 3.42
CA ALA A 82 4.30 -13.89 3.31
C ALA A 82 4.97 -14.17 4.67
N PRO A 83 4.87 -15.41 5.19
CA PRO A 83 5.49 -15.77 6.46
C PRO A 83 7.01 -15.57 6.45
N THR A 84 7.52 -14.90 7.47
CA THR A 84 8.95 -14.68 7.72
C THR A 84 9.14 -14.47 9.24
N SER A 85 10.35 -14.15 9.68
CA SER A 85 10.60 -13.84 11.10
C SER A 85 9.76 -12.65 11.56
N LYS A 86 9.32 -12.67 12.83
CA LYS A 86 8.59 -11.55 13.44
C LYS A 86 9.36 -10.22 13.32
N GLU A 87 10.67 -10.26 13.47
CA GLU A 87 11.55 -9.10 13.31
C GLU A 87 11.48 -8.52 11.89
N SER A 88 11.53 -9.36 10.86
CA SER A 88 11.42 -8.92 9.46
C SER A 88 10.03 -8.35 9.15
N LEU A 89 8.98 -8.91 9.75
CA LEU A 89 7.62 -8.35 9.63
C LEU A 89 7.49 -6.99 10.32
N ILE A 90 8.01 -6.83 11.54
CA ILE A 90 8.02 -5.54 12.26
C ILE A 90 8.79 -4.50 11.44
N LYS A 91 10.01 -4.83 11.00
CA LYS A 91 10.83 -3.94 10.15
C LYS A 91 10.07 -3.49 8.89
N THR A 92 9.34 -4.41 8.26
CA THR A 92 8.53 -4.09 7.07
C THR A 92 7.38 -3.13 7.40
N VAL A 93 6.68 -3.36 8.51
CA VAL A 93 5.59 -2.49 8.97
C VAL A 93 6.11 -1.11 9.36
N ASP A 94 7.22 -1.02 10.09
CA ASP A 94 7.82 0.24 10.49
C ASP A 94 8.28 1.04 9.26
N ALA A 95 9.00 0.39 8.33
CA ALA A 95 9.39 1.00 7.07
C ALA A 95 8.18 1.52 6.29
N PHE A 96 7.08 0.76 6.26
CA PHE A 96 5.85 1.17 5.62
C PHE A 96 5.24 2.40 6.28
N MET A 97 5.12 2.43 7.61
CA MET A 97 4.55 3.57 8.34
C MET A 97 5.34 4.86 8.11
N MET A 98 6.67 4.76 8.07
CA MET A 98 7.54 5.91 7.89
C MET A 98 7.48 6.51 6.48
N ASP A 99 7.29 5.67 5.46
CA ASP A 99 7.21 6.12 4.07
C ASP A 99 5.81 6.60 3.65
N ASN A 100 4.75 6.13 4.30
CA ASN A 100 3.37 6.31 3.82
C ASN A 100 2.46 7.00 4.87
N PRO A 101 2.73 8.28 5.21
CA PRO A 101 1.95 9.02 6.21
C PRO A 101 0.47 9.24 5.80
N GLU A 102 0.11 9.04 4.53
CA GLU A 102 -1.28 9.10 4.08
C GLU A 102 -2.18 8.03 4.72
N PHE A 103 -1.60 6.92 5.17
CA PHE A 103 -2.30 5.90 5.97
C PHE A 103 -2.32 6.27 7.46
N TYR A 104 -2.66 7.52 7.77
CA TYR A 104 -2.51 8.12 9.11
C TYR A 104 -3.09 7.30 10.27
N TRP A 105 -4.06 6.42 10.02
CA TRP A 105 -4.70 5.63 11.07
C TRP A 105 -3.84 4.47 11.56
N ILE A 106 -2.81 4.05 10.82
CA ILE A 106 -1.96 2.91 11.25
C ILE A 106 -0.84 3.36 12.18
N THR A 107 -0.41 4.62 12.11
CA THR A 107 0.72 5.14 12.89
C THR A 107 0.37 5.33 14.37
N SER A 108 -0.91 5.54 14.68
CA SER A 108 -1.43 5.66 16.04
C SER A 108 -2.11 4.39 16.55
N ALA A 109 -2.09 3.29 15.79
CA ALA A 109 -2.84 2.09 16.11
C ALA A 109 -1.97 0.99 16.74
N ASP A 110 -2.53 0.35 17.76
CA ASP A 110 -2.01 -0.90 18.30
C ASP A 110 -2.27 -2.04 17.31
N TYR A 111 -1.38 -2.20 16.33
CA TYR A 111 -1.44 -3.30 15.38
C TYR A 111 -1.06 -4.63 16.04
N ARG A 112 -1.58 -5.74 15.51
CA ARG A 112 -1.35 -7.07 16.06
C ARG A 112 -0.91 -8.05 14.98
N PHE A 113 0.01 -8.94 15.34
CA PHE A 113 0.45 -10.03 14.49
C PHE A 113 -0.18 -11.36 14.92
N GLU A 114 -0.62 -12.14 13.95
CA GLU A 114 -1.00 -13.55 14.10
C GLU A 114 -0.09 -14.39 13.21
N LEU A 115 0.82 -15.15 13.83
CA LEU A 115 1.92 -15.84 13.13
C LEU A 115 1.89 -17.36 13.37
N SER A 116 2.11 -18.11 12.30
CA SER A 116 2.46 -19.54 12.29
C SER A 116 3.51 -19.81 11.21
N ASP A 117 4.00 -21.05 11.11
CA ASP A 117 4.98 -21.44 10.10
C ASP A 117 4.49 -21.20 8.66
N GLN A 118 3.17 -21.23 8.42
CA GLN A 118 2.55 -21.10 7.10
C GLN A 118 1.75 -19.82 6.93
N ASN A 119 1.45 -19.09 8.01
CA ASN A 119 0.58 -17.92 7.97
C ASN A 119 1.21 -16.73 8.70
N ALA A 120 1.11 -15.56 8.10
CA ALA A 120 1.38 -14.31 8.78
C ALA A 120 0.26 -13.32 8.46
N PHE A 121 -0.39 -12.79 9.49
CA PHE A 121 -1.36 -11.72 9.38
C PHE A 121 -0.96 -10.54 10.24
N VAL A 122 -1.23 -9.34 9.74
CA VAL A 122 -1.21 -8.11 10.53
C VAL A 122 -2.58 -7.45 10.48
N THR A 123 -3.03 -7.00 11.64
CA THR A 123 -4.33 -6.36 11.81
C THR A 123 -4.15 -4.91 12.24
N PHE A 124 -4.67 -3.98 11.46
CA PHE A 124 -4.71 -2.54 11.74
C PHE A 124 -6.17 -2.11 11.97
N PRO A 125 -6.59 -1.88 13.23
CA PRO A 125 -7.94 -1.44 13.53
C PRO A 125 -8.31 -0.18 12.76
N LEU A 126 -9.47 -0.19 12.12
CA LEU A 126 -9.95 0.96 11.36
C LEU A 126 -10.79 1.90 12.23
N PRO A 127 -10.46 3.20 12.29
CA PRO A 127 -11.34 4.19 12.88
C PRO A 127 -12.71 4.23 12.17
N LYS A 128 -13.78 4.49 12.94
CA LYS A 128 -15.18 4.45 12.46
C LYS A 128 -15.43 5.25 11.16
N ASP A 129 -14.74 6.37 10.98
CA ASP A 129 -14.92 7.29 9.84
C ASP A 129 -13.68 7.38 8.94
N VAL A 130 -12.77 6.41 9.02
CA VAL A 130 -11.44 6.47 8.35
C VAL A 130 -11.51 6.85 6.87
N LYS A 131 -12.45 6.28 6.12
CA LYS A 131 -12.60 6.58 4.68
C LYS A 131 -13.04 8.01 4.42
N LYS A 132 -13.99 8.51 5.22
CA LYS A 132 -14.48 9.88 5.11
C LYS A 132 -13.37 10.86 5.49
N THR A 133 -12.69 10.62 6.60
CA THR A 133 -11.56 11.45 7.03
C THR A 133 -10.44 11.45 5.99
N TYR A 134 -10.07 10.29 5.46
CA TYR A 134 -9.09 10.20 4.37
C TYR A 134 -9.47 11.05 3.16
N GLN A 135 -10.72 10.95 2.68
CA GLN A 135 -11.22 11.75 1.56
C GLN A 135 -11.19 13.25 1.85
N THR A 136 -11.54 13.65 3.07
CA THR A 136 -11.45 15.05 3.52
C THR A 136 -10.00 15.53 3.47
N LEU A 137 -9.06 14.74 3.99
CA LEU A 137 -7.63 15.08 3.98
C LEU A 137 -7.09 15.20 2.55
N GLN A 138 -7.46 14.29 1.64
CA GLN A 138 -7.08 14.39 0.23
C GLN A 138 -7.63 15.68 -0.41
N THR A 139 -8.89 16.02 -0.14
CA THR A 139 -9.52 17.25 -0.67
C THR A 139 -8.82 18.52 -0.16
N ILE A 140 -8.42 18.53 1.11
CA ILE A 140 -7.66 19.64 1.70
C ILE A 140 -6.28 19.74 1.03
N GLY A 141 -5.56 18.62 0.90
CA GLY A 141 -4.26 18.58 0.22
C GLY A 141 -4.33 19.06 -1.23
N ASP A 142 -5.31 18.58 -2.00
CA ASP A 142 -5.53 19.00 -3.38
C ASP A 142 -5.82 20.50 -3.49
N SER A 143 -6.60 21.05 -2.55
CA SER A 143 -6.90 22.50 -2.48
C SER A 143 -5.67 23.35 -2.18
N ILE A 144 -4.78 22.88 -1.30
CA ILE A 144 -3.50 23.53 -1.01
C ILE A 144 -2.62 23.52 -2.27
N ILE A 145 -2.43 22.35 -2.89
CA ILE A 145 -1.60 22.22 -4.11
C ILE A 145 -2.15 23.08 -5.25
N ALA A 146 -3.47 23.13 -5.44
CA ALA A 146 -4.09 23.91 -6.50
C ALA A 146 -3.89 25.43 -6.38
N LYS A 147 -3.66 25.93 -5.15
CA LYS A 147 -3.38 27.34 -4.86
C LYS A 147 -1.89 27.66 -4.80
N MET A 148 -1.04 26.65 -4.92
CA MET A 148 0.41 26.81 -4.80
C MET A 148 0.95 27.66 -5.97
N PRO A 149 1.84 28.64 -5.69
CA PRO A 149 2.51 29.42 -6.72
C PRO A 149 3.30 28.53 -7.70
N VAL A 150 3.37 28.94 -8.97
CA VAL A 150 4.04 28.16 -10.04
C VAL A 150 5.37 28.75 -10.50
N GLU A 151 5.75 29.90 -9.96
CA GLU A 151 6.85 30.76 -10.40
C GLU A 151 8.22 30.09 -10.23
N ASN A 152 8.54 29.65 -9.01
CA ASN A 152 9.81 29.00 -8.66
C ASN A 152 9.66 28.16 -7.38
N ASP A 153 10.67 27.32 -7.11
CA ASP A 153 10.64 26.41 -5.96
C ASP A 153 10.65 27.14 -4.61
N TYR A 154 11.27 28.32 -4.51
CA TYR A 154 11.26 29.11 -3.28
C TYR A 154 9.85 29.56 -2.91
N GLU A 155 9.08 30.13 -3.84
CA GLU A 155 7.71 30.55 -3.56
C GLU A 155 6.79 29.36 -3.25
N ARG A 156 7.01 28.20 -3.91
CA ARG A 156 6.28 26.97 -3.59
C ARG A 156 6.51 26.52 -2.15
N VAL A 157 7.78 26.44 -1.76
CA VAL A 157 8.16 26.02 -0.40
C VAL A 157 7.65 27.02 0.63
N LYS A 158 7.83 28.32 0.38
CA LYS A 158 7.31 29.39 1.23
C LYS A 158 5.79 29.28 1.42
N TYR A 159 5.03 29.08 0.34
CA TYR A 159 3.59 28.91 0.40
C TYR A 159 3.18 27.73 1.30
N PHE A 160 3.84 26.57 1.17
CA PHE A 160 3.58 25.43 2.05
C PHE A 160 3.82 25.76 3.52
N TYR A 161 4.91 26.43 3.86
CA TYR A 161 5.17 26.86 5.24
C TYR A 161 4.13 27.87 5.73
N GLU A 162 3.72 28.83 4.89
CA GLU A 162 2.69 29.80 5.24
C GLU A 162 1.35 29.12 5.56
N VAL A 163 0.95 28.12 4.76
CA VAL A 163 -0.26 27.32 5.03
C VAL A 163 -0.15 26.62 6.39
N ILE A 164 0.96 25.92 6.66
CA ILE A 164 1.15 25.25 7.95
C ILE A 164 1.09 26.26 9.11
N ILE A 165 1.76 27.40 8.98
CA ILE A 165 1.79 28.44 10.02
C ILE A 165 0.40 29.04 10.26
N GLN A 166 -0.40 29.23 9.21
CA GLN A 166 -1.72 29.84 9.33
C GLN A 166 -2.78 28.85 9.83
N ASP A 167 -2.68 27.58 9.43
CA ASP A 167 -3.69 26.56 9.67
C ASP A 167 -3.34 25.61 10.84
N THR A 168 -2.31 25.93 11.63
CA THR A 168 -1.94 25.19 12.85
C THR A 168 -2.34 25.98 14.11
N ASP A 169 -3.08 25.32 15.01
CA ASP A 169 -3.38 25.86 16.33
C ASP A 169 -2.17 25.70 17.26
N TYR A 170 -1.42 26.79 17.45
CA TYR A 170 -0.28 26.80 18.37
C TYR A 170 -0.72 27.00 19.82
N ASN A 171 -0.14 26.22 20.73
CA ASN A 171 -0.36 26.39 22.17
C ASN A 171 0.40 27.63 22.69
N LYS A 172 -0.25 28.79 22.61
CA LYS A 172 0.33 30.07 23.05
C LYS A 172 0.68 30.10 24.54
N ALA A 173 -0.14 29.47 25.39
CA ALA A 173 0.10 29.42 26.82
C ALA A 173 1.39 28.65 27.15
N ALA A 174 1.62 27.53 26.46
CA ALA A 174 2.88 26.79 26.52
C ALA A 174 4.08 27.64 26.13
N PHE A 175 3.97 28.41 25.03
CA PHE A 175 5.04 29.29 24.57
C PHE A 175 5.34 30.43 25.57
N GLU A 176 4.32 31.07 26.12
CA GLU A 176 4.46 32.13 27.13
C GLU A 176 5.08 31.60 28.43
N ALA A 177 4.72 30.38 28.84
CA ALA A 177 5.34 29.72 29.99
C ALA A 177 6.81 29.38 29.75
N TYR A 178 7.18 28.93 28.54
CA TYR A 178 8.57 28.73 28.17
C TYR A 178 9.36 30.05 28.22
N GLN A 179 8.81 31.13 27.65
CA GLN A 179 9.46 32.44 27.67
C GLN A 179 9.62 33.04 29.07
N SER A 180 8.77 32.67 30.04
CA SER A 180 8.89 33.20 31.40
C SER A 180 10.07 32.62 32.18
N GLY A 181 10.75 31.59 31.67
CA GLY A 181 11.89 30.93 32.33
C GLY A 181 11.50 30.13 33.59
N ASP A 182 10.20 29.97 33.83
CA ASP A 182 9.67 29.28 35.01
C ASP A 182 9.31 27.84 34.62
N GLN A 183 10.22 26.93 34.93
CA GLN A 183 10.09 25.50 34.61
C GLN A 183 8.86 24.86 35.23
N THR A 184 8.26 25.43 36.28
CA THR A 184 7.05 24.90 36.91
C THR A 184 5.77 25.15 36.09
N ARG A 185 5.83 26.08 35.13
CA ARG A 185 4.71 26.45 34.25
C ARG A 185 4.74 25.74 32.90
N ILE A 186 5.81 25.01 32.60
CA ILE A 186 5.95 24.22 31.38
C ILE A 186 5.25 22.88 31.63
N SER A 187 4.03 22.71 31.08
CA SER A 187 3.30 21.44 31.12
C SER A 187 4.15 20.32 30.47
N SER A 188 4.21 19.12 31.07
CA SER A 188 5.04 18.01 30.56
C SER A 188 4.61 17.48 29.19
N ASN A 189 3.37 17.73 28.79
CA ASN A 189 2.81 17.21 27.54
C ASN A 189 2.95 18.29 26.45
N GLN A 190 4.19 18.49 26.03
CA GLN A 190 4.52 19.07 24.74
C GLN A 190 4.70 17.88 23.79
N ASP A 191 3.59 17.19 23.47
CA ASP A 191 3.60 16.32 22.31
C ASP A 191 3.69 17.25 21.10
N ILE A 192 4.91 17.40 20.57
CA ILE A 192 5.18 17.75 19.18
C ILE A 192 5.09 16.45 18.38
#